data_AF-A0A6I9MPC0-F1
#
_entry.id   AF-A0A6I9MPC0-F1
#
_cell.length_a   1.000
_cell.length_b   1.000
_cell.length_c   1.000
_cell.angle_alpha   90.00
_cell.angle_beta   90.00
_cell.angle_gamma   90.00
#
_symmetry.space_group_name_H-M   'P 1'
#
loop_
_entity.id
_entity.type
_entity.pdbx_description
1 polymer ?
#
loop_
_entity_poly.entity_id
_entity_poly.type
_entity_poly.pdbx_seq_one_letter_code
_entity_poly.pdbx_strand_id
1 'polypeptide(L)'
;VLKHSVDATFEDKGPSPGYRIEMSIFYVVYFVVFPFFFVNIFVALIIITFQEQGDKAMSECSLEKNERACIDFAINAKPLTRYMPQNTQSFQYRMWKFVVSPPFEYSIMIMIALNTVVLMMKFHGAPDFYEAMLKNLNIVFTTLFSLECILKIIAFGPLNYLKDAWNVFDFVTVLGSITDILVTEINP
;
A
#
# COMPACT_ATOMS: atom_id res chain seq x y z
N VAL A 1 14.70 8.07 -36.13
CA VAL A 1 15.58 7.14 -36.88
C VAL A 1 14.77 6.24 -37.80
N LEU A 2 13.88 5.39 -37.29
CA LEU A 2 13.02 4.52 -38.12
C LEU A 2 12.36 5.23 -39.32
N LYS A 3 11.65 6.34 -39.07
CA LYS A 3 10.98 7.13 -40.12
C LYS A 3 11.96 7.63 -41.19
N HIS A 4 13.12 8.16 -40.78
CA HIS A 4 14.14 8.64 -41.71
C HIS A 4 14.73 7.50 -42.55
N SER A 5 14.87 6.30 -41.98
CA SER A 5 15.35 5.11 -42.69
C SER A 5 14.33 4.55 -43.68
N VAL A 6 13.04 4.68 -43.37
CA VAL A 6 11.93 4.28 -44.26
C VAL A 6 11.75 5.25 -45.42
N ASP A 7 11.99 6.54 -45.19
CA ASP A 7 11.85 7.57 -46.21
C ASP A 7 13.14 7.79 -47.04
N ALA A 8 14.23 7.07 -46.73
CA ALA A 8 15.54 7.23 -47.39
C ALA A 8 15.56 6.69 -48.83
N THR A 9 16.07 7.48 -49.79
CA THR A 9 16.03 7.16 -51.22
C THR A 9 17.37 6.72 -51.79
N PHE A 10 18.05 7.56 -52.58
CA PHE A 10 19.41 7.35 -53.13
C PHE A 10 20.36 8.40 -52.56
N GLU A 11 21.68 8.20 -52.67
CA GLU A 11 22.72 9.01 -51.99
C GLU A 11 22.57 10.53 -52.20
N ASP A 12 22.17 10.97 -53.39
CA ASP A 12 22.02 12.40 -53.73
C ASP A 12 20.56 12.88 -53.82
N LYS A 13 19.60 12.14 -53.24
CA LYS A 13 18.16 12.47 -53.32
C LYS A 13 17.53 12.69 -51.95
N GLY A 14 16.60 13.64 -51.90
CA GLY A 14 15.80 13.92 -50.70
C GLY A 14 14.89 12.74 -50.30
N PRO A 15 14.37 12.75 -49.06
CA PRO A 15 13.51 11.68 -48.57
C PRO A 15 12.16 11.66 -49.29
N SER A 16 11.66 10.46 -49.57
CA SER A 16 10.34 10.23 -50.14
C SER A 16 9.53 9.37 -49.18
N PRO A 17 8.33 9.81 -48.74
CA PRO A 17 7.53 9.08 -47.77
C PRO A 17 7.29 7.62 -48.18
N GLY A 18 7.66 6.67 -47.32
CA GLY A 18 7.39 5.24 -47.51
C GLY A 18 8.21 4.54 -48.61
N TYR A 19 9.29 5.16 -49.11
CA TYR A 19 10.07 4.64 -50.23
C TYR A 19 10.71 3.26 -49.96
N ARG A 20 11.18 3.00 -48.73
CA ARG A 20 11.79 1.73 -48.31
C ARG A 20 11.17 1.22 -47.01
N ILE A 21 9.88 0.86 -47.06
CA ILE A 21 9.18 0.34 -45.87
C ILE A 21 9.82 -0.93 -45.29
N GLU A 22 10.50 -1.73 -46.12
CA GLU A 22 11.24 -2.94 -45.74
C GLU A 22 12.29 -2.69 -44.65
N MET A 23 12.87 -1.48 -44.60
CA MET A 23 13.82 -1.08 -43.56
C MET A 23 13.21 -1.08 -42.15
N SER A 24 11.88 -1.09 -42.02
CA SER A 24 11.18 -1.20 -40.74
C SER A 24 11.44 -2.54 -40.05
N ILE A 25 11.59 -3.62 -40.84
CA ILE A 25 11.83 -4.97 -40.31
C ILE A 25 13.15 -5.02 -39.53
N PHE A 26 14.19 -4.34 -40.04
CA PHE A 26 15.48 -4.24 -39.35
C PHE A 26 15.33 -3.66 -37.94
N TYR A 27 14.58 -2.56 -37.78
CA TYR A 27 14.38 -1.95 -36.47
C TYR A 27 13.50 -2.79 -35.55
N VAL A 28 12.47 -3.48 -36.07
CA VAL A 28 11.64 -4.39 -35.27
C VAL A 28 12.49 -5.53 -34.73
N VAL A 29 13.31 -6.17 -35.57
CA VAL A 29 14.21 -7.24 -35.15
C VAL A 29 15.24 -6.71 -34.16
N TYR A 30 15.85 -5.56 -34.44
CA TYR A 30 16.84 -4.96 -33.56
C TYR A 30 16.25 -4.62 -32.18
N PHE A 31 15.11 -3.95 -32.11
CA PHE A 31 14.50 -3.53 -30.84
C PHE A 31 13.85 -4.66 -30.05
N VAL A 32 13.52 -5.79 -30.69
CA VAL A 32 12.98 -6.95 -29.97
C VAL A 32 14.11 -7.89 -29.54
N VAL A 33 14.96 -8.29 -30.48
CA VAL A 33 15.96 -9.36 -30.24
C VAL A 33 17.12 -8.85 -29.40
N PHE A 34 17.64 -7.65 -29.68
CA PHE A 34 18.83 -7.15 -29.00
C PHE A 34 18.57 -6.84 -27.51
N PRO A 35 17.50 -6.12 -27.12
CA PRO A 35 17.18 -5.94 -25.70
C PRO A 35 16.83 -7.25 -24.99
N PHE A 36 16.14 -8.19 -25.66
CA PHE A 36 15.82 -9.49 -25.05
C PHE A 36 17.09 -10.26 -24.67
N PHE A 37 18.06 -10.33 -25.59
CA PHE A 37 19.34 -10.98 -25.32
C PHE A 37 20.13 -10.24 -24.23
N PHE A 38 20.18 -8.91 -24.29
CA PHE A 38 20.91 -8.10 -23.32
C PHE A 38 20.35 -8.26 -21.90
N VAL A 39 19.02 -8.24 -21.74
CA VAL A 39 18.36 -8.46 -20.45
C VAL A 39 18.65 -9.87 -19.92
N ASN A 40 18.61 -10.90 -20.76
CA ASN A 40 18.89 -12.27 -20.32
C ASN A 40 20.33 -12.45 -19.84
N ILE A 41 21.31 -11.88 -20.55
CA ILE A 41 22.72 -11.89 -20.09
C ILE A 41 22.86 -11.15 -18.77
N PHE A 42 22.27 -9.96 -18.67
CA PHE A 42 22.36 -9.14 -17.47
C PHE A 42 21.76 -9.86 -16.26
N VAL A 43 20.56 -10.44 -16.39
CA VAL A 43 19.89 -11.22 -15.35
C VAL A 43 20.73 -12.43 -14.95
N ALA A 44 21.30 -13.16 -15.92
CA ALA A 44 22.15 -14.31 -15.62
C ALA A 44 23.41 -13.92 -14.82
N LEU A 45 24.09 -12.82 -15.19
CA LEU A 45 25.24 -12.30 -14.45
C LEU A 45 24.88 -11.89 -13.03
N ILE A 46 23.73 -11.23 -12.84
CA ILE A 46 23.25 -10.85 -11.52
C ILE A 46 22.96 -12.09 -10.67
N ILE A 47 22.29 -13.11 -11.21
CA ILE A 47 22.01 -14.34 -10.47
C ILE A 47 23.30 -15.04 -10.06
N ILE A 48 24.26 -15.18 -10.97
CA ILE A 48 25.55 -15.83 -10.67
C ILE A 48 26.31 -15.06 -9.59
N THR A 49 26.39 -13.74 -9.69
CA THR A 49 27.10 -12.93 -8.69
C THR A 49 26.41 -12.98 -7.32
N PHE A 50 25.06 -12.96 -7.26
CA PHE A 50 24.32 -13.14 -6.01
C PHE A 50 24.48 -14.55 -5.42
N GLN A 51 24.50 -15.59 -6.24
CA GLN A 51 24.77 -16.96 -5.79
C GLN A 51 26.19 -17.07 -5.23
N GLU A 52 27.19 -16.56 -5.94
CA GLU A 52 28.58 -16.60 -5.49
C GLU A 52 28.79 -15.82 -4.18
N GLN A 53 28.18 -14.64 -4.05
CA GLN A 53 28.20 -13.87 -2.79
C GLN A 53 27.42 -14.58 -1.67
N GLY A 54 26.26 -15.14 -1.97
CA GLY A 54 25.44 -15.89 -1.03
C GLY A 54 26.14 -17.14 -0.50
N ASP A 55 26.86 -17.85 -1.37
CA ASP A 55 27.63 -19.04 -1.03
C ASP A 55 28.88 -18.68 -0.21
N LYS A 56 29.61 -17.61 -0.57
CA LYS A 56 30.74 -17.10 0.22
C LYS A 56 30.31 -16.69 1.64
N ALA A 57 29.20 -15.97 1.77
CA ALA A 57 28.65 -15.57 3.06
C ALA A 57 28.14 -16.77 3.89
N MET A 58 27.77 -17.87 3.24
CA MET A 58 27.29 -19.10 3.90
C MET A 58 28.43 -20.05 4.26
N SER A 59 29.52 -20.07 3.48
CA SER A 59 30.69 -20.94 3.68
C SER A 59 31.43 -20.70 4.99
N GLU A 60 31.31 -19.51 5.60
CA GLU A 60 31.93 -19.19 6.89
C GLU A 60 31.12 -19.67 8.10
N CYS A 61 29.94 -20.29 7.90
CA CYS A 61 29.06 -20.71 8.98
C CYS A 61 28.86 -22.24 8.98
N SER A 62 29.07 -22.88 10.12
CA SER A 62 28.91 -24.33 10.30
C SER A 62 27.45 -24.80 10.38
N LEU A 63 26.49 -23.87 10.41
CA LEU A 63 25.06 -24.12 10.63
C LEU A 63 24.26 -23.90 9.33
N GLU A 64 23.22 -24.70 9.11
CA GLU A 64 22.32 -24.53 7.98
C GLU A 64 21.55 -23.20 8.08
N LYS A 65 21.17 -22.59 6.93
CA LYS A 65 20.41 -21.31 6.87
C LYS A 65 19.18 -21.32 7.78
N ASN A 66 18.45 -22.44 7.82
CA ASN A 66 17.24 -22.60 8.61
C ASN A 66 17.52 -22.68 10.12
N GLU A 67 18.61 -23.37 10.51
CA GLU A 67 19.03 -23.48 11.92
C GLU A 67 19.44 -22.12 12.47
N ARG A 68 20.21 -21.36 11.68
CA ARG A 68 20.63 -20.00 12.06
C ARG A 68 19.43 -19.09 12.28
N ALA A 69 18.44 -19.11 11.37
CA ALA A 69 17.23 -18.30 11.50
C ALA A 69 16.41 -18.67 12.74
N CYS A 70 16.31 -19.96 13.07
CA CYS A 70 15.61 -20.44 14.26
C CYS A 70 16.33 -19.99 15.54
N ILE A 71 17.66 -20.15 15.60
CA ILE A 71 18.49 -19.74 16.74
C ILE A 71 18.42 -18.22 16.94
N ASP A 72 18.55 -17.45 15.86
CA ASP A 72 18.49 -15.99 15.93
C ASP A 72 17.11 -15.49 16.39
N PHE A 73 16.03 -16.10 15.90
CA PHE A 73 14.68 -15.82 16.40
C PHE A 73 14.55 -16.16 17.88
N ALA A 74 15.00 -17.35 18.31
CA ALA A 74 14.90 -17.77 19.70
C ALA A 74 15.67 -16.85 20.67
N ILE A 75 16.82 -16.33 20.23
CA ILE A 75 17.66 -15.42 21.04
C ILE A 75 17.10 -14.00 21.05
N ASN A 76 16.61 -13.50 19.90
CA ASN A 76 16.20 -12.10 19.75
C ASN A 76 14.71 -11.85 19.98
N ALA A 77 13.89 -12.90 20.11
CA ALA A 77 12.45 -12.76 20.31
C ALA A 77 12.15 -11.96 21.59
N LYS A 78 11.38 -10.87 21.42
CA LYS A 78 10.85 -10.07 22.52
C LYS A 78 9.38 -10.41 22.72
N PRO A 79 8.88 -10.41 23.97
CA PRO A 79 7.47 -10.66 24.22
C PRO A 79 6.60 -9.58 23.56
N LEU A 80 5.48 -10.00 22.97
CA LEU A 80 4.49 -9.08 22.43
C LEU A 80 3.78 -8.37 23.60
N THR A 81 3.87 -7.04 23.64
CA THR A 81 3.22 -6.24 24.68
C THR A 81 1.76 -5.98 24.32
N ARG A 82 0.84 -6.78 24.85
CA ARG A 82 -0.61 -6.52 24.77
C ARG A 82 -1.10 -5.91 26.07
N TYR A 83 -1.70 -4.72 26.01
CA TYR A 83 -2.25 -4.08 27.21
C TYR A 83 -3.50 -4.83 27.70
N MET A 84 -3.53 -5.13 28.99
CA MET A 84 -4.69 -5.69 29.69
C MET A 84 -4.99 -4.80 30.92
N PRO A 85 -6.23 -4.32 31.09
CA PRO A 85 -6.57 -3.51 32.25
C PRO A 85 -6.50 -4.35 33.53
N GLN A 86 -5.90 -3.79 34.59
CA GLN A 86 -5.61 -4.50 35.84
C GLN A 86 -6.88 -4.87 36.64
N ASN A 87 -7.93 -4.04 36.56
CA ASN A 87 -9.15 -4.24 37.31
C ASN A 87 -10.22 -4.93 36.45
N THR A 88 -10.40 -6.23 36.65
CA THR A 88 -11.33 -7.09 35.90
C THR A 88 -12.81 -6.79 36.17
N GLN A 89 -13.15 -6.13 37.28
CA GLN A 89 -14.53 -5.79 37.62
C GLN A 89 -14.96 -4.38 37.16
N SER A 90 -14.02 -3.60 36.60
CA SER A 90 -14.32 -2.26 36.12
C SER A 90 -15.09 -2.26 34.80
N PHE A 91 -15.89 -1.22 34.56
CA PHE A 91 -16.50 -0.92 33.27
C PHE A 91 -15.46 -0.90 32.13
N GLN A 92 -14.25 -0.43 32.44
CA GLN A 92 -13.11 -0.43 31.51
C GLN A 92 -12.77 -1.83 30.99
N TYR A 93 -12.80 -2.87 31.83
CA TYR A 93 -12.51 -4.24 31.40
C TYR A 93 -13.59 -4.79 30.46
N ARG A 94 -14.87 -4.47 30.71
CA ARG A 94 -15.97 -4.84 29.80
C ARG A 94 -15.83 -4.15 28.45
N MET A 95 -15.47 -2.87 28.43
CA MET A 95 -15.21 -2.11 27.20
C MET A 95 -14.00 -2.66 26.46
N TRP A 96 -12.90 -2.93 27.15
CA TRP A 96 -11.71 -3.56 26.58
C TRP A 96 -12.03 -4.92 25.96
N LYS A 97 -12.77 -5.79 26.66
CA LYS A 97 -13.16 -7.10 26.14
C LYS A 97 -14.04 -6.99 24.88
N PHE A 98 -14.88 -5.96 24.79
CA PHE A 98 -15.71 -5.70 23.61
C PHE A 98 -14.87 -5.20 22.43
N VAL A 99 -14.04 -4.18 22.65
CA VAL A 99 -13.19 -3.56 21.62
C VAL A 99 -12.15 -4.54 21.07
N VAL A 100 -11.64 -5.43 21.91
CA VAL A 100 -10.64 -6.45 21.54
C VAL A 100 -11.29 -7.71 20.94
N SER A 101 -12.61 -7.76 20.86
CA SER A 101 -13.30 -8.94 20.33
C SER A 101 -13.14 -9.03 18.80
N PRO A 102 -12.91 -10.24 18.24
CA PRO A 102 -12.87 -10.44 16.79
C PRO A 102 -14.05 -9.85 16.01
N PRO A 103 -15.32 -9.96 16.46
CA PRO A 103 -16.44 -9.37 15.71
C PRO A 103 -16.37 -7.84 15.64
N PHE A 104 -15.83 -7.17 16.66
CA PHE A 104 -15.63 -5.72 16.61
C PHE A 104 -14.57 -5.35 15.56
N GLU A 105 -13.44 -6.06 15.54
CA GLU A 105 -12.39 -5.86 14.52
C GLU A 105 -12.93 -6.06 13.10
N TYR A 106 -13.70 -7.12 12.85
CA TYR A 106 -14.35 -7.33 11.55
C TYR A 106 -15.36 -6.24 11.20
N SER A 107 -16.12 -5.74 12.16
CA SER A 107 -17.07 -4.63 11.94
C SER A 107 -16.36 -3.36 11.47
N ILE A 108 -15.22 -3.02 12.08
CA ILE A 108 -14.42 -1.86 11.67
C ILE A 108 -13.83 -2.07 10.27
N MET A 109 -13.32 -3.26 9.95
CA MET A 109 -12.84 -3.55 8.60
C MET A 109 -13.93 -3.42 7.53
N ILE A 110 -15.16 -3.88 7.83
CA ILE A 110 -16.31 -3.72 6.93
C ILE A 110 -16.64 -2.23 6.74
N MET A 111 -16.64 -1.44 7.82
CA MET A 111 -16.88 0.00 7.74
C MET A 111 -15.83 0.72 6.89
N ILE A 112 -14.54 0.36 7.03
CA ILE A 112 -13.46 0.92 6.19
C ILE A 112 -13.71 0.58 4.71
N ALA A 113 -14.04 -0.68 4.41
CA ALA A 113 -14.33 -1.11 3.05
C ALA A 113 -15.55 -0.34 2.46
N LEU A 114 -16.63 -0.23 3.22
CA LEU A 114 -17.82 0.52 2.80
C LEU A 114 -17.50 2.01 2.57
N ASN A 115 -16.74 2.64 3.48
CA ASN A 115 -16.31 4.02 3.32
C ASN A 115 -15.48 4.21 2.04
N THR A 116 -14.55 3.29 1.74
CA THR A 116 -13.78 3.36 0.49
C THR A 116 -14.67 3.23 -0.76
N VAL A 117 -15.71 2.39 -0.73
CA VAL A 117 -16.67 2.29 -1.83
C VAL A 117 -17.46 3.60 -1.98
N VAL A 118 -17.89 4.22 -0.88
CA VAL A 118 -18.56 5.53 -0.92
C VAL A 118 -17.69 6.61 -1.53
N LEU A 119 -16.39 6.64 -1.19
CA LEU A 119 -15.44 7.58 -1.80
C LEU A 119 -15.23 7.32 -3.30
N MET A 120 -15.20 6.05 -3.74
CA MET A 120 -15.09 5.69 -5.15
C MET A 120 -16.34 6.03 -5.97
N MET A 121 -17.50 6.15 -5.33
CA MET A 121 -18.77 6.47 -5.99
C MET A 121 -18.92 7.96 -6.36
N LYS A 122 -17.94 8.82 -6.03
CA LYS A 122 -17.92 10.23 -6.40
C LYS A 122 -17.54 10.41 -7.88
N PHE A 123 -18.33 11.14 -8.65
CA PHE A 123 -18.06 11.40 -10.07
C PHE A 123 -18.42 12.84 -10.47
N HIS A 124 -17.84 13.32 -11.58
CA HIS A 124 -18.05 14.70 -12.04
C HIS A 124 -19.40 14.86 -12.75
N GLY A 125 -20.16 15.91 -12.40
CA GLY A 125 -21.50 16.16 -12.94
C GLY A 125 -22.61 15.37 -12.26
N ALA A 126 -22.39 14.90 -11.03
CA ALA A 126 -23.43 14.26 -10.24
C ALA A 126 -24.56 15.25 -9.86
N PRO A 127 -25.81 14.79 -9.77
CA PRO A 127 -26.92 15.63 -9.31
C PRO A 127 -26.71 16.12 -7.87
N ASP A 128 -27.16 17.34 -7.54
CA ASP A 128 -26.99 17.94 -6.20
C ASP A 128 -27.53 17.05 -5.07
N PHE A 129 -28.63 16.34 -5.31
CA PHE A 129 -29.21 15.39 -4.36
C PHE A 129 -28.26 14.22 -4.04
N TYR A 130 -27.51 13.75 -5.04
CA TYR A 130 -26.55 12.65 -4.88
C TYR A 130 -25.30 13.10 -4.12
N GLU A 131 -24.78 14.29 -4.43
CA GLU A 131 -23.68 14.89 -3.67
C GLU A 131 -24.08 15.13 -2.20
N ALA A 132 -25.31 15.59 -1.93
CA ALA A 132 -25.83 15.72 -0.58
C ALA A 132 -25.94 14.36 0.15
N MET A 133 -26.36 13.30 -0.54
CA MET A 133 -26.38 11.95 0.01
C MET A 133 -24.96 11.46 0.36
N LEU A 134 -23.99 11.65 -0.53
CA LEU A 134 -22.59 11.28 -0.28
C LEU A 134 -22.00 12.06 0.90
N LYS A 135 -22.30 13.37 1.00
CA LYS A 135 -21.91 14.20 2.16
C LYS A 135 -22.48 13.63 3.46
N ASN A 136 -23.76 13.27 3.48
CA ASN A 136 -24.39 12.66 4.66
C ASN A 136 -23.74 11.32 5.04
N LEU A 137 -23.41 10.46 4.07
CA LEU A 137 -22.71 9.20 4.33
C LEU A 137 -21.32 9.43 4.92
N ASN A 138 -20.55 10.38 4.40
CA ASN A 138 -19.23 10.74 4.94
C ASN A 138 -19.31 11.22 6.39
N ILE A 139 -20.35 12.00 6.74
CA ILE A 139 -20.60 12.43 8.13
C ILE A 139 -20.93 11.21 9.03
N VAL A 140 -21.74 10.27 8.55
CA VAL A 140 -22.07 9.04 9.28
C VAL A 140 -20.80 8.20 9.53
N PHE A 141 -19.99 7.93 8.50
CA PHE A 141 -18.74 7.19 8.67
C PHE A 141 -17.77 7.89 9.62
N THR A 142 -17.61 9.21 9.49
CA THR A 142 -16.77 10.00 10.39
C THR A 142 -17.25 9.88 11.84
N THR A 143 -18.56 9.91 12.07
CA THR A 143 -19.15 9.74 13.41
C THR A 143 -18.87 8.35 13.97
N LEU A 144 -19.01 7.30 13.15
CA LEU A 144 -18.77 5.92 13.58
C LEU A 144 -17.28 5.66 13.90
N PHE A 145 -16.34 6.15 13.08
CA PHE A 145 -14.90 6.06 13.37
C PHE A 145 -14.52 6.91 14.59
N SER A 146 -15.15 8.07 14.79
CA SER A 146 -14.97 8.87 16.00
C SER A 146 -15.43 8.11 17.26
N LEU A 147 -16.58 7.43 17.19
CA LEU A 147 -17.08 6.60 18.29
C LEU A 147 -16.15 5.42 18.58
N GLU A 148 -15.66 4.74 17.56
CA GLU A 148 -14.64 3.69 17.71
C GLU A 148 -13.41 4.21 18.46
N CYS A 149 -12.86 5.34 18.02
CA CYS A 149 -11.70 5.95 18.63
C CYS A 149 -11.92 6.26 20.12
N ILE A 150 -13.08 6.84 20.47
CA ILE A 150 -13.47 7.11 21.86
C ILE A 150 -13.57 5.81 22.67
N LEU A 151 -14.21 4.77 22.14
CA LEU A 151 -14.34 3.47 22.80
C LEU A 151 -12.96 2.84 23.06
N LYS A 152 -12.04 2.92 22.09
CA LYS A 152 -10.66 2.45 22.23
C LYS A 152 -9.87 3.26 23.26
N ILE A 153 -10.02 4.58 23.29
CA ILE A 153 -9.37 5.44 24.31
C ILE A 153 -9.85 5.07 25.72
N ILE A 154 -11.16 4.82 25.90
CA ILE A 154 -11.72 4.39 27.18
C ILE A 154 -11.22 2.99 27.56
N ALA A 155 -11.13 2.07 26.59
CA ALA A 155 -10.67 0.70 26.82
C ALA A 155 -9.19 0.61 27.22
N PHE A 156 -8.29 1.22 26.45
CA PHE A 156 -6.84 1.11 26.63
C PHE A 156 -6.25 2.21 27.54
N GLY A 157 -6.96 3.32 27.71
CA GLY A 157 -6.42 4.56 28.28
C GLY A 157 -5.59 5.34 27.25
N PRO A 158 -5.48 6.68 27.38
CA PRO A 158 -4.88 7.54 26.37
C PRO A 158 -3.40 7.23 26.10
N LEU A 159 -2.63 6.91 27.15
CA LEU A 159 -1.19 6.63 27.01
C LEU A 159 -0.90 5.29 26.32
N ASN A 160 -1.76 4.28 26.46
CA ASN A 160 -1.56 2.99 25.79
C ASN A 160 -2.15 3.01 24.39
N TYR A 161 -3.23 3.77 24.17
CA TYR A 161 -3.79 4.01 22.86
C TYR A 161 -2.75 4.63 21.91
N LEU A 162 -2.03 5.66 22.36
CA LEU A 162 -1.02 6.36 21.56
C LEU A 162 0.30 5.59 21.36
N LYS A 163 0.51 4.47 22.06
CA LYS A 163 1.69 3.61 21.85
C LYS A 163 1.54 2.69 20.64
N ASP A 164 0.31 2.37 20.26
CA ASP A 164 0.03 1.51 19.12
C ASP A 164 -0.06 2.37 17.86
N ALA A 165 0.84 2.12 16.90
CA ALA A 165 0.91 2.87 15.65
C ALA A 165 -0.40 2.80 14.85
N TRP A 166 -1.14 1.69 14.92
CA TRP A 166 -2.41 1.55 14.21
C TRP A 166 -3.52 2.41 14.83
N ASN A 167 -3.56 2.50 16.15
CA ASN A 167 -4.52 3.37 16.85
C ASN A 167 -4.17 4.86 16.65
N VAL A 168 -2.88 5.20 16.57
CA VAL A 168 -2.44 6.56 16.21
C VAL A 168 -2.87 6.91 14.78
N PHE A 169 -2.69 5.99 13.83
CA PHE A 169 -3.15 6.18 12.45
C PHE A 169 -4.66 6.46 12.41
N ASP A 170 -5.46 5.64 13.10
CA ASP A 170 -6.92 5.80 13.19
C ASP A 170 -7.33 7.18 13.76
N PHE A 171 -6.66 7.62 14.82
CA PHE A 171 -6.90 8.93 15.42
C PHE A 171 -6.59 10.09 14.46
N VAL A 172 -5.50 10.00 13.70
CA VAL A 172 -5.14 11.00 12.70
C VAL A 172 -6.18 11.04 11.58
N THR A 173 -6.68 9.89 11.11
CA THR A 173 -7.75 9.85 10.09
C THR A 173 -9.06 10.45 10.58
N VAL A 174 -9.44 10.23 11.85
CA VAL A 174 -10.61 10.88 12.45
C VAL A 174 -10.44 12.39 12.52
N LEU A 175 -9.27 12.89 12.97
CA LEU A 175 -8.99 14.33 13.01
C LEU A 175 -9.02 14.98 11.62
N GLY A 176 -8.45 14.31 10.61
CA GLY A 176 -8.51 14.75 9.22
C GLY A 176 -9.95 14.86 8.72
N SER A 177 -10.78 13.86 9.01
CA SER A 177 -12.19 13.82 8.60
C SER A 177 -13.02 14.92 9.27
N ILE A 178 -12.79 15.17 10.56
CA ILE A 178 -13.45 16.28 11.28
C ILE A 178 -13.04 17.64 10.71
N THR A 179 -11.75 17.80 10.38
CA THR A 179 -11.22 19.04 9.79
C THR A 179 -11.83 19.29 8.41
N ASP A 180 -11.95 18.25 7.59
CA ASP A 180 -12.57 18.34 6.25
C ASP A 180 -14.04 18.80 6.33
N ILE A 181 -14.81 18.22 7.25
CA ILE A 181 -16.19 18.64 7.50
C ILE A 181 -16.24 20.12 7.96
N LEU A 182 -15.40 20.51 8.92
CA LEU A 182 -15.33 21.89 9.41
C LEU A 182 -15.01 22.89 8.29
N VAL A 183 -14.02 22.58 7.44
CA VAL A 183 -13.64 23.44 6.31
C VAL A 183 -14.77 23.58 5.31
N THR A 184 -15.48 22.48 5.02
CA THR A 184 -16.63 22.46 4.10
C THR A 184 -17.82 23.28 4.62
N GLU A 185 -18.02 23.35 5.94
CA GLU A 185 -19.09 24.18 6.54
C GLU A 185 -18.70 25.66 6.66
N ILE A 186 -17.39 25.97 6.80
CA ILE A 186 -16.89 27.34 6.92
C ILE A 186 -16.80 28.03 5.55
N ASN A 187 -16.53 27.28 4.48
CA ASN A 187 -16.48 27.78 3.10
C ASN A 187 -17.61 27.13 2.28
N PRO A 188 -18.85 27.64 2.38
CA PRO A 188 -20.00 27.09 1.66
C PRO A 188 -19.88 27.21 0.13
#